data_AF-A0A6P6Y4H7-F1
#
_entry.id   AF-A0A6P6Y4H7-F1
#
_cell.length_a   1.000
_cell.length_b   1.000
_cell.length_c   1.000
_cell.angle_alpha   90.00
_cell.angle_beta   90.00
_cell.angle_gamma   90.00
#
_symmetry.space_group_name_H-M   'P 1'
#
loop_
_entity.id
_entity.type
_entity.pdbx_description
1 polymer ?
#
loop_
_entity_poly.entity_id
_entity_poly.type
_entity_poly.pdbx_seq_one_letter_code
_entity_poly.pdbx_strand_id
1 'polypeptide(L)'
;MFNYQQDIIPDDTMIMMMMANITNRRKMSSPLSTSKTAIRTTINNCSGFTSSSSSTLTLISFIMTMFIIIMIMVVSTTQAVRINSISRPKSFRSGTANEVILDCDFSIDDNDEMLVVKWFLNDDSQHIYQWIQSRDYRIYSDLIKPYVDENFFVQDPKTRHRAIRLLNPPAILSGKYTCSVSSLQNEEINSTYLVIYEPARSFEMAAIEDEENDDNDNNDDDGFNITCTAFGLYPEPEIKLLKIKSINETLESYEIESNTTTIISFRSMTNGFYSITLISHIEQNQSSTMISNNNNELNPSRARLSLKSQSSTSTTTTNQIAEHYECRLSIPNTDYYEVKRLAIQDVIIGFRW
;
A
#
# COMPACT_ATOMS: atom_id res chain seq x y z
N MET A 1 -20.58 -13.46 45.60
CA MET A 1 -19.52 -14.04 46.45
C MET A 1 -18.57 -14.78 45.52
N PHE A 2 -17.49 -14.11 45.14
CA PHE A 2 -16.15 -14.62 44.79
C PHE A 2 -15.40 -13.44 44.14
N ASN A 3 -14.51 -12.85 44.94
CA ASN A 3 -13.53 -11.84 44.55
C ASN A 3 -12.52 -12.46 43.58
N TYR A 4 -12.09 -11.71 42.58
CA TYR A 4 -10.76 -11.91 42.00
C TYR A 4 -10.07 -10.55 41.84
N GLN A 5 -8.96 -10.43 42.54
CA GLN A 5 -8.06 -9.28 42.55
C GLN A 5 -7.47 -9.06 41.17
N GLN A 6 -7.47 -7.81 40.74
CA GLN A 6 -6.85 -7.31 39.52
C GLN A 6 -5.45 -6.83 39.92
N ASP A 7 -4.44 -7.68 39.76
CA ASP A 7 -3.05 -7.28 39.89
C ASP A 7 -2.63 -6.55 38.61
N ILE A 8 -2.71 -5.22 38.68
CA ILE A 8 -2.14 -4.28 37.72
C ILE A 8 -0.65 -4.22 38.01
N ILE A 9 0.18 -4.74 37.11
CA ILE A 9 1.64 -4.55 37.14
C ILE A 9 1.92 -3.22 36.41
N PRO A 10 2.54 -2.21 37.06
CA PRO A 10 2.79 -0.92 36.43
C PRO A 10 3.97 -0.96 35.44
N ASP A 11 3.73 -0.34 34.29
CA ASP A 11 4.61 -0.15 33.14
C ASP A 11 5.58 1.02 33.36
N ASP A 12 6.51 0.89 34.32
CA ASP A 12 7.34 2.02 34.78
C ASP A 12 8.87 1.80 34.71
N THR A 13 9.35 0.84 33.90
CA THR A 13 10.80 0.67 33.68
C THR A 13 11.29 0.94 32.26
N MET A 14 10.40 1.16 31.28
CA MET A 14 10.82 1.39 29.89
C MET A 14 10.85 2.89 29.49
N ILE A 15 10.07 3.75 30.14
CA ILE A 15 9.93 5.17 29.75
C ILE A 15 11.06 6.06 30.31
N MET A 16 11.74 5.68 31.39
CA MET A 16 12.85 6.47 31.96
C MET A 16 14.19 6.32 31.21
N MET A 17 14.35 5.36 30.29
CA MET A 17 15.57 5.23 29.48
C MET A 17 15.54 5.98 28.15
N MET A 18 14.38 6.46 27.69
CA MET A 18 14.26 7.14 26.39
C MET A 18 14.38 8.68 26.43
N MET A 19 14.48 9.28 27.62
CA MET A 19 14.55 10.76 27.78
C MET A 19 15.97 11.31 27.97
N ALA A 20 17.02 10.47 28.02
CA ALA A 20 18.38 10.92 28.32
C ALA A 20 19.31 11.15 27.10
N ASN A 21 18.83 11.00 25.86
CA ASN A 21 19.72 11.01 24.68
C ASN A 21 19.30 11.97 23.54
N ILE A 22 18.45 12.94 23.83
CA ILE A 22 18.05 13.98 22.85
C ILE A 22 18.34 15.36 23.43
N THR A 23 19.62 15.68 23.60
CA THR A 23 20.10 17.07 23.75
C THR A 23 21.60 17.13 23.51
N ASN A 24 22.03 16.96 22.25
CA ASN A 24 23.17 17.69 21.66
C ASN A 24 23.55 17.15 20.28
N ARG A 25 22.90 17.65 19.22
CA ARG A 25 23.56 17.86 17.92
C ARG A 25 22.80 18.92 17.13
N ARG A 26 23.38 20.14 17.08
CA ARG A 26 23.48 21.00 15.88
C ARG A 26 24.05 22.36 16.27
N LYS A 27 25.32 22.61 15.93
CA LYS A 27 25.74 23.64 14.95
C LYS A 27 27.25 23.85 15.03
N MET A 28 27.89 23.54 13.91
CA MET A 28 29.25 23.98 13.58
C MET A 28 29.09 25.12 12.58
N SER A 29 29.55 26.31 12.95
CA SER A 29 29.81 27.43 12.04
C SER A 29 30.94 28.27 12.62
N SER A 30 32.07 28.29 11.93
CA SER A 30 33.13 29.31 11.99
C SER A 30 32.58 30.70 11.59
N PRO A 31 33.21 31.88 11.88
CA PRO A 31 34.60 32.18 11.50
C PRO A 31 35.41 33.19 12.36
N LEU A 32 36.71 33.26 12.03
CA LEU A 32 37.69 34.39 12.08
C LEU A 32 37.80 35.29 13.34
N SER A 33 39.00 35.39 13.92
CA SER A 33 39.96 36.46 13.55
C SER A 33 41.29 36.37 14.33
N THR A 34 42.26 37.06 13.75
CA THR A 34 43.69 37.20 13.99
C THR A 34 44.13 37.73 15.35
N SER A 35 45.33 37.34 15.81
CA SER A 35 46.34 38.33 16.22
C SER A 35 47.77 37.75 16.19
N LYS A 36 48.67 38.50 15.56
CA LYS A 36 50.12 38.32 15.58
C LYS A 36 50.68 38.96 16.85
N THR A 37 51.58 38.29 17.56
CA THR A 37 52.61 39.01 18.33
C THR A 37 53.88 38.17 18.39
N ALA A 38 54.96 38.75 17.85
CA ALA A 38 56.32 38.26 17.99
C ALA A 38 56.89 38.80 19.31
N ILE A 39 57.52 37.94 20.10
CA ILE A 39 58.50 38.34 21.12
C ILE A 39 59.74 37.46 20.94
N ARG A 40 60.87 38.14 20.79
CA ARG A 40 62.21 37.61 20.60
C ARG A 40 62.90 37.51 21.96
N THR A 41 63.91 36.62 22.03
CA THR A 41 64.95 36.47 23.08
C THR A 41 64.46 35.79 24.36
N THR A 42 65.13 34.77 24.93
CA THR A 42 66.58 34.58 25.10
C THR A 42 66.91 33.08 25.24
N ILE A 43 68.03 32.66 24.65
CA ILE A 43 68.70 31.39 24.92
C ILE A 43 69.33 31.50 26.32
N ASN A 44 69.01 30.55 27.21
CA ASN A 44 69.88 30.18 28.32
C ASN A 44 69.78 28.67 28.54
N ASN A 45 70.91 28.01 28.28
CA ASN A 45 71.20 26.66 28.75
C ASN A 45 71.08 26.61 30.28
N CYS A 46 70.42 25.57 30.80
CA CYS A 46 71.05 24.70 31.78
C CYS A 46 70.32 23.35 31.86
N SER A 47 71.14 22.34 31.75
CA SER A 47 70.92 20.90 31.83
C SER A 47 70.22 20.44 33.11
N GLY A 48 69.32 19.48 32.95
CA GLY A 48 68.91 18.58 34.02
C GLY A 48 67.42 18.29 34.01
N PHE A 49 66.98 17.25 33.29
CA PHE A 49 66.20 16.14 33.85
C PHE A 49 65.91 15.13 32.74
N THR A 50 66.67 14.04 32.81
CA THR A 50 66.35 12.66 32.41
C THR A 50 65.31 12.45 31.30
N SER A 51 65.84 12.08 30.14
CA SER A 51 65.18 11.24 29.15
C SER A 51 64.64 9.95 29.77
N SER A 52 63.36 9.93 30.09
CA SER A 52 62.55 8.72 30.23
C SER A 52 61.13 9.17 29.93
N SER A 53 60.57 8.91 28.75
CA SER A 53 60.01 7.58 28.52
C SER A 53 59.35 7.47 27.13
N SER A 54 60.10 7.73 26.05
CA SER A 54 59.63 7.46 24.67
C SER A 54 59.10 6.02 24.51
N SER A 55 59.72 5.07 25.21
CA SER A 55 59.32 3.66 25.27
C SER A 55 57.99 3.40 25.97
N THR A 56 57.50 4.29 26.84
CA THR A 56 56.23 4.07 27.56
C THR A 56 55.03 4.54 26.75
N LEU A 57 55.18 5.62 25.97
CA LEU A 57 54.13 6.10 25.07
C LEU A 57 53.88 5.14 23.90
N THR A 58 54.95 4.51 23.39
CA THR A 58 54.83 3.45 22.37
C THR A 58 54.16 2.21 22.96
N LEU A 59 54.53 1.79 24.18
CA LEU A 59 53.92 0.65 24.86
C LEU A 59 52.42 0.85 25.12
N ILE A 60 52.01 2.04 25.58
CA ILE A 60 50.59 2.38 25.78
C ILE A 60 49.84 2.34 24.46
N SER A 61 50.42 2.86 23.38
CA SER A 61 49.82 2.79 22.03
C SER A 61 49.65 1.35 21.52
N PHE A 62 50.64 0.47 21.76
CA PHE A 62 50.53 -0.96 21.45
C PHE A 62 49.45 -1.67 22.26
N ILE A 63 49.32 -1.33 23.55
CA ILE A 63 48.27 -1.89 24.41
C ILE A 63 46.89 -1.42 23.94
N MET A 64 46.74 -0.14 23.59
CA MET A 64 45.48 0.41 23.08
C MET A 64 45.09 -0.18 21.72
N THR A 65 46.05 -0.41 20.82
CA THR A 65 45.78 -1.07 19.53
C THR A 65 45.46 -2.55 19.70
N MET A 66 46.14 -3.26 20.61
CA MET A 66 45.78 -4.64 20.98
C MET A 66 44.39 -4.73 21.60
N PHE A 67 44.03 -3.82 22.51
CA PHE A 67 42.69 -3.75 23.08
C PHE A 67 41.63 -3.46 22.00
N ILE A 68 41.90 -2.54 21.07
CA ILE A 68 41.00 -2.25 19.94
C ILE A 68 40.87 -3.47 19.02
N ILE A 69 41.96 -4.18 18.71
CA ILE A 69 41.91 -5.41 17.88
C ILE A 69 41.14 -6.51 18.62
N ILE A 70 41.35 -6.69 19.92
CA ILE A 70 40.60 -7.65 20.75
C ILE A 70 39.11 -7.27 20.77
N MET A 71 38.77 -6.00 20.96
CA MET A 71 37.39 -5.52 20.90
C MET A 71 36.77 -5.74 19.52
N ILE A 72 37.49 -5.47 18.44
CA ILE A 72 37.02 -5.73 17.06
C ILE A 72 36.79 -7.24 16.83
N MET A 73 37.65 -8.10 17.37
CA MET A 73 37.53 -9.56 17.28
C MET A 73 36.41 -10.14 18.16
N VAL A 74 36.08 -9.48 19.28
CA VAL A 74 34.95 -9.86 20.14
C VAL A 74 33.60 -9.46 19.51
N VAL A 75 33.58 -8.40 18.70
CA VAL A 75 32.36 -7.95 17.99
C VAL A 75 32.00 -8.85 16.80
N SER A 76 32.94 -9.63 16.25
CA SER A 76 32.74 -10.39 15.00
C SER A 76 32.10 -11.78 15.17
N THR A 77 31.66 -12.19 16.36
CA THR A 77 31.16 -13.56 16.60
C THR A 77 29.70 -13.70 17.04
N THR A 78 28.91 -12.63 17.06
CA THR A 78 27.47 -12.75 17.40
C THR A 78 26.62 -12.40 16.19
N GLN A 79 26.06 -13.40 15.51
CA GLN A 79 24.94 -13.15 14.61
C GLN A 79 23.70 -13.06 15.49
N ALA A 80 22.95 -11.97 15.36
CA ALA A 80 21.67 -11.85 16.06
C ALA A 80 20.57 -12.54 15.26
N VAL A 81 19.41 -12.76 15.89
CA VAL A 81 18.17 -13.23 15.22
C VAL A 81 18.01 -12.55 13.86
N ARG A 82 17.75 -13.37 12.84
CA ARG A 82 17.52 -12.89 11.47
C ARG A 82 16.30 -13.47 10.80
N ILE A 83 15.39 -12.63 10.26
CA ILE A 83 14.29 -13.07 9.40
C ILE A 83 14.82 -13.33 7.99
N ASN A 84 14.71 -14.57 7.55
CA ASN A 84 15.14 -15.02 6.22
C ASN A 84 14.07 -14.71 5.18
N SER A 85 12.82 -15.04 5.49
CA SER A 85 11.69 -14.81 4.60
C SER A 85 10.37 -14.78 5.34
N ILE A 86 9.37 -14.16 4.72
CA ILE A 86 7.99 -14.14 5.19
C ILE A 86 7.09 -14.69 4.08
N SER A 87 5.97 -15.31 4.44
CA SER A 87 4.99 -15.79 3.47
C SER A 87 4.65 -14.69 2.46
N ARG A 88 4.74 -15.01 1.15
CA ARG A 88 4.45 -14.07 0.06
C ARG A 88 3.03 -13.52 0.12
N PRO A 89 2.77 -12.36 -0.50
CA PRO A 89 1.42 -11.84 -0.62
C PRO A 89 0.49 -12.88 -1.23
N LYS A 90 -0.68 -13.08 -0.59
CA LYS A 90 -1.72 -14.00 -1.06
C LYS A 90 -3.01 -13.23 -1.18
N SER A 91 -3.71 -13.39 -2.31
CA SER A 91 -5.06 -12.91 -2.50
C SER A 91 -5.99 -14.06 -2.84
N PHE A 92 -7.18 -14.09 -2.25
CA PHE A 92 -8.23 -15.03 -2.64
C PHE A 92 -9.59 -14.53 -2.17
N ARG A 93 -10.64 -15.07 -2.79
CA ARG A 93 -12.02 -14.79 -2.42
C ARG A 93 -12.37 -15.48 -1.11
N SER A 94 -13.01 -14.76 -0.21
CA SER A 94 -13.58 -15.30 1.03
C SER A 94 -14.41 -16.56 0.75
N GLY A 95 -14.13 -17.64 1.50
CA GLY A 95 -14.78 -18.95 1.33
C GLY A 95 -14.20 -19.85 0.24
N THR A 96 -13.20 -19.44 -0.56
CA THR A 96 -12.59 -20.32 -1.57
C THR A 96 -11.31 -21.03 -1.09
N ALA A 97 -10.55 -20.43 -0.19
CA ALA A 97 -9.34 -21.05 0.36
C ALA A 97 -9.63 -21.77 1.67
N ASN A 98 -9.28 -23.06 1.73
CA ASN A 98 -9.47 -23.87 2.93
C ASN A 98 -8.47 -23.51 4.04
N GLU A 99 -7.28 -23.04 3.67
CA GLU A 99 -6.23 -22.68 4.63
C GLU A 99 -5.28 -21.60 4.12
N VAL A 100 -4.67 -20.89 5.06
CA VAL A 100 -3.58 -19.94 4.83
C VAL A 100 -2.50 -20.15 5.89
N ILE A 101 -1.26 -20.30 5.45
CA ILE A 101 -0.10 -20.34 6.34
C ILE A 101 0.60 -18.97 6.29
N LEU A 102 0.72 -18.36 7.47
CA LEU A 102 1.56 -17.21 7.78
C LEU A 102 2.87 -17.75 8.36
N ASP A 103 3.90 -17.85 7.53
CA ASP A 103 5.22 -18.35 7.94
C ASP A 103 6.20 -17.18 8.03
N CYS A 104 6.86 -17.06 9.18
CA CYS A 104 7.96 -16.14 9.42
C CYS A 104 9.20 -17.01 9.62
N ASP A 105 9.94 -17.23 8.54
CA ASP A 105 11.13 -18.05 8.56
C ASP A 105 12.31 -17.21 9.04
N PHE A 106 12.89 -17.58 10.17
CA PHE A 106 14.02 -16.89 10.79
C PHE A 106 15.08 -17.87 11.27
N SER A 107 16.31 -17.39 11.35
CA SER A 107 17.46 -18.08 11.95
C SER A 107 17.81 -17.46 13.29
N ILE A 108 18.25 -18.31 14.22
CA ILE A 108 18.61 -17.97 15.59
C ILE A 108 20.05 -18.44 15.84
N ASP A 109 20.88 -17.65 16.51
CA ASP A 109 22.21 -18.07 16.98
C ASP A 109 22.08 -18.88 18.29
N ASP A 110 23.10 -19.65 18.66
CA ASP A 110 23.09 -20.39 19.93
C ASP A 110 23.10 -19.46 21.16
N ASN A 111 23.52 -18.20 20.99
CA ASN A 111 23.54 -17.19 22.05
C ASN A 111 22.22 -16.42 22.21
N ASP A 112 21.28 -16.56 21.27
CA ASP A 112 19.99 -15.88 21.31
C ASP A 112 19.06 -16.59 22.31
N GLU A 113 18.87 -15.96 23.47
CA GLU A 113 17.97 -16.45 24.51
C GLU A 113 16.67 -15.63 24.55
N MET A 114 15.67 -16.19 25.24
CA MET A 114 14.35 -15.57 25.46
C MET A 114 13.62 -15.17 24.16
N LEU A 115 13.65 -16.05 23.15
CA LEU A 115 12.97 -15.81 21.88
C LEU A 115 11.46 -15.63 22.06
N VAL A 116 10.96 -14.54 21.49
CA VAL A 116 9.53 -14.23 21.37
C VAL A 116 9.20 -13.91 19.92
N VAL A 117 8.19 -14.60 19.37
CA VAL A 117 7.65 -14.31 18.03
C VAL A 117 6.28 -13.69 18.21
N LYS A 118 6.01 -12.56 17.54
CA LYS A 118 4.72 -11.88 17.53
C LYS A 118 4.24 -11.63 16.11
N TRP A 119 2.93 -11.72 15.91
CA TRP A 119 2.29 -11.23 14.70
C TRP A 119 1.30 -10.11 15.03
N PHE A 120 1.32 -9.07 14.21
CA PHE A 120 0.42 -7.91 14.28
C PHE A 120 -0.38 -7.81 12.99
N LEU A 121 -1.61 -7.30 13.09
CA LEU A 121 -2.50 -7.04 11.94
C LEU A 121 -2.70 -5.53 11.80
N ASN A 122 -2.55 -5.00 10.59
CA ASN A 122 -2.80 -3.59 10.22
C ASN A 122 -2.08 -2.57 11.11
N ASP A 123 -0.84 -2.87 11.50
CA ASP A 123 -0.01 -2.02 12.37
C ASP A 123 -0.67 -1.70 13.74
N ASP A 124 -1.58 -2.57 14.20
CA ASP A 124 -2.13 -2.50 15.56
C ASP A 124 -1.01 -2.72 16.59
N SER A 125 -1.09 -1.97 17.70
CA SER A 125 -0.26 -2.14 18.88
C SER A 125 -0.46 -3.51 19.57
N GLN A 126 -1.64 -4.11 19.43
CA GLN A 126 -1.93 -5.42 19.99
C GLN A 126 -1.56 -6.53 19.00
N HIS A 127 -0.79 -7.50 19.48
CA HIS A 127 -0.47 -8.67 18.68
C HIS A 127 -1.70 -9.58 18.57
N ILE A 128 -1.88 -10.16 17.39
CA ILE A 128 -2.89 -11.21 17.16
C ILE A 128 -2.37 -12.59 17.57
N TYR A 129 -1.05 -12.75 17.64
CA TYR A 129 -0.38 -13.97 18.06
C TYR A 129 0.93 -13.68 18.76
N GLN A 130 1.26 -14.48 19.76
CA GLN A 130 2.58 -14.51 20.39
C GLN A 130 3.01 -15.94 20.70
N TRP A 131 4.28 -16.26 20.46
CA TRP A 131 4.92 -17.47 20.94
C TRP A 131 6.15 -17.13 21.79
N ILE A 132 6.24 -17.74 22.97
CA ILE A 132 7.37 -17.61 23.91
C ILE A 132 8.10 -18.96 23.92
N GLN A 133 9.23 -19.03 23.23
CA GLN A 133 9.96 -20.27 22.99
C GLN A 133 10.39 -20.96 24.29
N SER A 134 10.90 -20.19 25.26
CA SER A 134 11.43 -20.71 26.53
C SER A 134 10.39 -21.42 27.41
N ARG A 135 9.10 -21.16 27.18
CA ARG A 135 7.98 -21.79 27.90
C ARG A 135 7.13 -22.68 27.02
N ASP A 136 7.46 -22.77 25.73
CA ASP A 136 6.62 -23.37 24.68
C ASP A 136 5.14 -22.93 24.77
N TYR A 137 4.94 -21.63 24.97
CA TYR A 137 3.62 -21.05 25.24
C TYR A 137 3.15 -20.16 24.10
N ARG A 138 1.92 -20.36 23.63
CA ARG A 138 1.30 -19.61 22.54
C ARG A 138 0.07 -18.85 23.03
N ILE A 139 -0.08 -17.62 22.55
CA ILE A 139 -1.18 -16.72 22.84
C ILE A 139 -1.80 -16.31 21.52
N TYR A 140 -3.13 -16.31 21.48
CA TYR A 140 -3.93 -15.90 20.32
C TYR A 140 -4.91 -14.84 20.78
N SER A 141 -5.11 -13.80 19.97
CA SER A 141 -6.22 -12.88 20.17
C SER A 141 -7.55 -13.56 19.81
N ASP A 142 -8.63 -13.06 20.39
CA ASP A 142 -9.99 -13.55 20.09
C ASP A 142 -10.36 -13.40 18.61
N LEU A 143 -9.71 -12.47 17.89
CA LEU A 143 -9.91 -12.23 16.47
C LEU A 143 -9.49 -13.44 15.61
N ILE A 144 -8.34 -14.05 15.89
CA ILE A 144 -7.79 -15.12 15.05
C ILE A 144 -8.04 -16.51 15.62
N LYS A 145 -8.19 -16.64 16.95
CA LYS A 145 -8.29 -17.93 17.64
C LYS A 145 -9.30 -18.90 17.04
N PRO A 146 -10.52 -18.48 16.59
CA PRO A 146 -11.48 -19.40 15.99
C PRO A 146 -11.00 -20.08 14.69
N TYR A 147 -10.00 -19.51 14.03
CA TYR A 147 -9.51 -19.95 12.73
C TYR A 147 -8.15 -20.64 12.83
N VAL A 148 -7.49 -20.67 13.99
CA VAL A 148 -6.14 -21.24 14.11
C VAL A 148 -6.18 -22.77 14.22
N ASP A 149 -5.34 -23.45 13.45
CA ASP A 149 -4.97 -24.84 13.74
C ASP A 149 -3.90 -24.89 14.85
N GLU A 150 -4.34 -25.09 16.09
CA GLU A 150 -3.43 -25.15 17.25
C GLU A 150 -2.46 -26.34 17.19
N ASN A 151 -2.76 -27.38 16.41
CA ASN A 151 -1.89 -28.55 16.26
C ASN A 151 -0.82 -28.37 15.19
N PHE A 152 -0.82 -27.24 14.47
CA PHE A 152 0.18 -26.95 13.45
C PHE A 152 1.53 -26.59 14.07
N PHE A 153 2.60 -27.20 13.56
CA PHE A 153 3.98 -26.91 13.95
C PHE A 153 4.96 -27.19 12.80
N VAL A 154 6.11 -26.53 12.85
CA VAL A 154 7.27 -26.79 11.99
C VAL A 154 8.19 -27.78 12.72
N GLN A 155 8.87 -28.65 11.97
CA GLN A 155 9.65 -29.76 12.55
C GLN A 155 10.85 -29.31 13.41
N ASP A 156 11.45 -28.15 13.11
CA ASP A 156 12.59 -27.63 13.85
C ASP A 156 12.17 -27.19 15.26
N PRO A 157 12.71 -27.80 16.35
CA PRO A 157 12.37 -27.42 17.71
C PRO A 157 12.69 -25.95 18.05
N LYS A 158 13.75 -25.39 17.47
CA LYS A 158 14.14 -24.00 17.73
C LYS A 158 13.17 -23.00 17.10
N THR A 159 12.50 -23.35 16.01
CA THR A 159 11.57 -22.46 15.29
C THR A 159 10.16 -23.05 15.18
N ARG A 160 9.81 -23.96 16.09
CA ARG A 160 8.62 -24.85 16.03
C ARG A 160 7.31 -24.14 15.74
N HIS A 161 7.09 -22.98 16.37
CA HIS A 161 5.86 -22.21 16.27
C HIS A 161 6.06 -20.84 15.62
N ARG A 162 7.01 -20.76 14.68
CA ARG A 162 7.25 -19.58 13.84
C ARG A 162 6.11 -19.25 12.86
N ALA A 163 5.29 -20.25 12.55
CA ALA A 163 4.25 -20.19 11.54
C ALA A 163 2.86 -20.46 12.13
N ILE A 164 1.86 -19.75 11.62
CA ILE A 164 0.45 -19.88 12.00
C ILE A 164 -0.32 -20.40 10.79
N ARG A 165 -1.09 -21.47 11.00
CA ARG A 165 -2.04 -21.99 10.01
C ARG A 165 -3.45 -21.54 10.38
N LEU A 166 -4.06 -20.76 9.49
CA LEU A 166 -5.45 -20.32 9.57
C LEU A 166 -6.31 -21.21 8.67
N LEU A 167 -7.43 -21.70 9.19
CA LEU A 167 -8.43 -22.52 8.52
C LEU A 167 -9.63 -21.66 8.16
N ASN A 168 -10.03 -21.67 6.89
CA ASN A 168 -11.15 -20.89 6.36
C ASN A 168 -11.21 -19.44 6.90
N PRO A 169 -10.12 -18.66 6.80
CA PRO A 169 -10.09 -17.32 7.37
C PRO A 169 -11.10 -16.39 6.66
N PRO A 170 -11.89 -15.61 7.42
CA PRO A 170 -12.88 -14.69 6.85
C PRO A 170 -12.22 -13.41 6.33
N ALA A 171 -12.97 -12.67 5.51
CA ALA A 171 -12.54 -11.40 4.93
C ALA A 171 -11.99 -10.39 5.95
N ILE A 172 -12.53 -10.35 7.18
CA ILE A 172 -12.07 -9.45 8.24
C ILE A 172 -10.60 -9.64 8.65
N LEU A 173 -10.00 -10.81 8.35
CA LEU A 173 -8.58 -11.08 8.57
C LEU A 173 -7.71 -10.55 7.41
N SER A 174 -8.28 -9.96 6.38
CA SER A 174 -7.52 -9.30 5.32
C SER A 174 -6.76 -8.09 5.87
N GLY A 175 -5.49 -7.97 5.52
CA GLY A 175 -4.67 -6.85 5.96
C GLY A 175 -3.17 -7.05 5.82
N LYS A 176 -2.44 -6.10 6.39
CA LYS A 176 -0.98 -6.16 6.53
C LYS A 176 -0.64 -6.96 7.77
N TYR A 177 0.13 -8.02 7.59
CA TYR A 177 0.63 -8.87 8.66
C TYR A 177 2.10 -8.56 8.91
N THR A 178 2.43 -8.19 10.14
CA THR A 178 3.80 -7.86 10.55
C THR A 178 4.28 -8.90 11.56
N CYS A 179 5.35 -9.62 11.22
CA CYS A 179 6.06 -10.52 12.11
C CYS A 179 7.17 -9.74 12.83
N SER A 180 7.23 -9.83 14.16
CA SER A 180 8.35 -9.39 14.99
C SER A 180 8.95 -10.60 15.68
N VAL A 181 10.27 -10.77 15.54
CA VAL A 181 11.04 -11.82 16.21
C VAL A 181 12.06 -11.12 17.10
N SER A 182 11.93 -11.31 18.40
CA SER A 182 12.79 -10.68 19.42
C SER A 182 13.56 -11.73 20.22
N SER A 183 14.84 -11.49 20.47
CA SER A 183 15.68 -12.16 21.48
C SER A 183 16.21 -11.13 22.49
N LEU A 184 17.03 -11.56 23.45
CA LEU A 184 17.76 -10.63 24.32
C LEU A 184 18.74 -9.73 23.55
N GLN A 185 19.23 -10.18 22.40
CA GLN A 185 20.28 -9.51 21.64
C GLN A 185 19.72 -8.52 20.62
N ASN A 186 18.63 -8.87 19.93
CA ASN A 186 18.05 -8.03 18.88
C ASN A 186 16.56 -8.31 18.64
N GLU A 187 15.93 -7.40 17.90
CA GLU A 187 14.62 -7.59 17.29
C GLU A 187 14.70 -7.40 15.78
N GLU A 188 14.05 -8.27 15.02
CA GLU A 188 13.83 -8.08 13.59
C GLU A 188 12.33 -8.11 13.25
N ILE A 189 11.94 -7.26 12.31
CA ILE A 189 10.54 -7.04 11.93
C ILE A 189 10.43 -7.14 10.41
N ASN A 190 9.44 -7.87 9.92
CA ASN A 190 9.12 -7.94 8.50
C ASN A 190 7.60 -8.04 8.27
N SER A 191 7.11 -7.57 7.13
CA SER A 191 5.67 -7.48 6.84
C SER A 191 5.30 -8.11 5.50
N THR A 192 4.07 -8.62 5.41
CA THR A 192 3.45 -9.14 4.19
C THR A 192 1.97 -8.77 4.14
N TYR A 193 1.32 -8.94 2.98
CA TYR A 193 -0.10 -8.66 2.81
C TYR A 193 -0.87 -9.95 2.56
N LEU A 194 -1.97 -10.13 3.27
CA LEU A 194 -2.95 -11.18 3.01
C LEU A 194 -4.26 -10.50 2.64
N VAL A 195 -4.72 -10.69 1.41
CA VAL A 195 -5.99 -10.10 0.94
C VAL A 195 -7.05 -11.17 0.81
N ILE A 196 -8.04 -11.11 1.70
CA ILE A 196 -9.21 -11.98 1.67
C ILE A 196 -10.38 -11.12 1.24
N TYR A 197 -10.76 -11.24 -0.02
CA TYR A 197 -11.70 -10.29 -0.62
C TYR A 197 -13.11 -10.84 -0.77
N GLU A 198 -14.08 -9.94 -0.74
CA GLU A 198 -15.48 -10.17 -1.14
C GLU A 198 -15.74 -9.38 -2.43
N PRO A 199 -16.15 -10.05 -3.53
CA PRO A 199 -16.45 -9.38 -4.78
C PRO A 199 -17.72 -8.54 -4.69
N ALA A 200 -17.93 -7.66 -5.66
CA ALA A 200 -19.16 -6.87 -5.73
C ALA A 200 -20.39 -7.79 -5.80
N ARG A 201 -21.41 -7.47 -4.98
CA ARG A 201 -22.72 -8.12 -5.07
C ARG A 201 -23.56 -7.54 -6.20
N SER A 202 -23.37 -6.25 -6.45
CA SER A 202 -23.88 -5.55 -7.62
C SER A 202 -22.86 -4.52 -8.08
N PHE A 203 -22.74 -4.38 -9.39
CA PHE A 203 -21.94 -3.37 -10.05
C PHE A 203 -22.71 -2.87 -11.26
N GLU A 204 -23.05 -1.59 -11.26
CA GLU A 204 -23.92 -0.95 -12.24
C GLU A 204 -23.25 0.32 -12.79
N MET A 205 -23.56 0.65 -14.03
CA MET A 205 -23.09 1.83 -14.73
C MET A 205 -24.28 2.41 -15.50
N ALA A 206 -24.49 3.72 -15.37
CA ALA A 206 -25.54 4.46 -16.06
C ALA A 206 -25.02 5.82 -16.53
N ALA A 207 -25.59 6.35 -17.60
CA ALA A 207 -25.50 7.75 -17.96
C ALA A 207 -26.85 8.41 -17.71
N ILE A 208 -26.82 9.61 -17.16
CA ILE A 208 -27.98 10.43 -16.83
C ILE A 208 -27.74 11.78 -17.48
N GLU A 209 -28.66 12.22 -18.34
CA GLU A 209 -28.62 13.54 -18.95
C GLU A 209 -28.93 14.60 -17.88
N ASP A 210 -28.30 15.77 -17.97
CA ASP A 210 -28.57 16.85 -17.03
C ASP A 210 -29.96 17.45 -17.34
N GLU A 211 -30.94 17.19 -16.46
CA GLU A 211 -32.26 17.84 -16.51
C GLU A 211 -32.17 19.29 -15.98
N GLU A 212 -31.30 20.13 -16.55
CA GLU A 212 -31.39 21.57 -16.25
C GLU A 212 -32.59 22.17 -16.99
N ASN A 213 -33.50 22.70 -16.18
CA ASN A 213 -34.79 23.22 -16.58
C ASN A 213 -34.60 24.40 -17.54
N ASP A 214 -35.16 24.22 -18.74
CA ASP A 214 -35.57 25.26 -19.69
C ASP A 214 -36.30 26.40 -18.97
N ASP A 215 -35.56 27.44 -18.57
CA ASP A 215 -36.10 28.76 -18.24
C ASP A 215 -34.97 29.81 -18.24
N ASN A 216 -34.57 30.23 -19.45
CA ASN A 216 -33.91 31.52 -19.75
C ASN A 216 -32.38 31.64 -19.59
N ASP A 217 -31.57 30.75 -20.19
CA ASP A 217 -30.23 31.18 -20.62
C ASP A 217 -29.81 30.46 -21.91
N ASN A 218 -29.26 31.19 -22.88
CA ASN A 218 -28.90 30.68 -24.21
C ASN A 218 -27.54 29.93 -24.19
N ASN A 219 -27.27 29.19 -23.13
CA ASN A 219 -26.05 28.42 -22.96
C ASN A 219 -26.46 26.95 -22.81
N ASP A 220 -26.75 26.31 -23.94
CA ASP A 220 -27.00 24.87 -24.05
C ASP A 220 -25.69 24.12 -23.75
N ASP A 221 -25.36 23.97 -22.46
CA ASP A 221 -24.32 23.03 -22.03
C ASP A 221 -24.97 21.65 -21.91
N ASP A 222 -25.14 20.98 -23.05
CA ASP A 222 -25.72 19.63 -23.15
C ASP A 222 -24.73 18.61 -22.54
N GLY A 223 -24.64 18.59 -21.21
CA GLY A 223 -23.83 17.68 -20.44
C GLY A 223 -24.56 16.37 -20.11
N PHE A 224 -23.79 15.33 -19.78
CA PHE A 224 -24.34 14.15 -19.13
C PHE A 224 -23.41 13.65 -18.03
N ASN A 225 -24.02 13.04 -17.01
CA ASN A 225 -23.34 12.46 -15.88
C ASN A 225 -23.25 10.94 -16.02
N ILE A 226 -22.02 10.40 -16.01
CA ILE A 226 -21.80 8.96 -15.87
C ILE A 226 -21.70 8.62 -14.40
N THR A 227 -22.56 7.71 -13.95
CA THR A 227 -22.52 7.15 -12.60
C THR A 227 -22.17 5.67 -12.65
N CYS A 228 -21.14 5.27 -11.90
CA CYS A 228 -20.85 3.88 -11.58
C CYS A 228 -21.11 3.62 -10.11
N THR A 229 -21.75 2.50 -9.77
CA THR A 229 -22.03 2.16 -8.38
C THR A 229 -21.79 0.68 -8.14
N ALA A 230 -21.02 0.36 -7.10
CA ALA A 230 -20.76 -1.01 -6.69
C ALA A 230 -20.97 -1.19 -5.19
N PHE A 231 -21.55 -2.33 -4.79
CA PHE A 231 -21.92 -2.62 -3.41
C PHE A 231 -21.42 -3.97 -2.92
N GLY A 232 -21.15 -4.04 -1.61
CA GLY A 232 -20.88 -5.31 -0.92
C GLY A 232 -19.45 -5.79 -1.03
N LEU A 233 -18.49 -4.88 -1.23
CA LEU A 233 -17.07 -5.17 -1.45
C LEU A 233 -16.29 -5.24 -0.14
N TYR A 234 -15.22 -6.01 -0.11
CA TYR A 234 -14.22 -5.98 0.96
C TYR A 234 -12.86 -6.45 0.43
N PRO A 235 -11.71 -5.90 0.84
CA PRO A 235 -11.51 -4.65 1.58
C PRO A 235 -11.91 -3.41 0.74
N GLU A 236 -11.42 -2.22 1.08
CA GLU A 236 -11.72 -0.99 0.34
C GLU A 236 -11.33 -1.12 -1.15
N PRO A 237 -12.28 -0.95 -2.08
CA PRO A 237 -12.04 -1.10 -3.51
C PRO A 237 -11.55 0.21 -4.16
N GLU A 238 -11.03 0.09 -5.38
CA GLU A 238 -10.70 1.21 -6.27
C GLU A 238 -11.65 1.19 -7.48
N ILE A 239 -12.15 2.36 -7.88
CA ILE A 239 -12.99 2.52 -9.09
C ILE A 239 -12.41 3.61 -9.99
N LYS A 240 -12.42 3.35 -11.30
CA LYS A 240 -11.90 4.25 -12.33
C LYS A 240 -12.85 4.33 -13.50
N LEU A 241 -12.97 5.51 -14.10
CA LEU A 241 -13.70 5.72 -15.33
C LEU A 241 -12.72 6.02 -16.47
N LEU A 242 -12.85 5.28 -17.57
CA LEU A 242 -11.99 5.34 -18.73
C LEU A 242 -12.83 5.70 -19.97
N LYS A 243 -12.38 6.65 -20.77
CA LYS A 243 -12.91 6.91 -22.13
C LYS A 243 -12.11 6.10 -23.14
N ILE A 244 -12.80 5.30 -23.95
CA ILE A 244 -12.18 4.46 -24.98
C ILE A 244 -12.36 5.12 -26.34
N LYS A 245 -11.26 5.35 -27.05
CA LYS A 245 -11.23 5.85 -28.43
C LYS A 245 -10.60 4.80 -29.34
N SER A 246 -11.22 4.58 -30.50
CA SER A 246 -10.64 3.78 -31.57
C SER A 246 -9.89 4.71 -32.53
N ILE A 247 -8.56 4.69 -32.48
CA ILE A 247 -7.69 5.50 -33.35
C ILE A 247 -6.92 4.55 -34.26
N ASN A 248 -7.10 4.67 -35.58
CA ASN A 248 -6.40 3.85 -36.57
C ASN A 248 -6.45 2.34 -36.27
N GLU A 249 -7.63 1.82 -35.93
CA GLU A 249 -7.87 0.40 -35.55
C GLU A 249 -7.22 -0.05 -34.22
N THR A 250 -6.56 0.86 -33.50
CA THR A 250 -6.05 0.62 -32.14
C THR A 250 -6.98 1.21 -31.10
N LEU A 251 -7.22 0.46 -30.01
CA LEU A 251 -8.04 0.90 -28.88
C LEU A 251 -7.15 1.62 -27.86
N GLU A 252 -7.36 2.92 -27.72
CA GLU A 252 -6.71 3.73 -26.68
C GLU A 252 -7.71 4.05 -25.57
N SER A 253 -7.32 3.84 -24.32
CA SER A 253 -8.13 4.15 -23.14
C SER A 253 -7.49 5.26 -22.33
N TYR A 254 -8.26 6.30 -22.01
CA TYR A 254 -7.82 7.46 -21.24
C TYR A 254 -8.61 7.52 -19.94
N GLU A 255 -7.94 7.59 -18.80
CA GLU A 255 -8.60 7.83 -17.50
C GLU A 255 -9.16 9.26 -17.47
N ILE A 256 -10.42 9.40 -17.10
CA ILE A 256 -11.08 10.72 -17.02
C ILE A 256 -10.47 11.48 -15.84
N GLU A 257 -10.21 12.77 -16.05
CA GLU A 257 -9.53 13.62 -15.08
C GLU A 257 -10.29 13.73 -13.74
N SER A 258 -9.55 13.94 -12.66
CA SER A 258 -10.10 14.03 -11.31
C SER A 258 -10.87 15.32 -11.02
N ASN A 259 -10.77 16.35 -11.87
CA ASN A 259 -11.51 17.61 -11.74
C ASN A 259 -13.00 17.44 -12.04
N THR A 260 -13.37 16.56 -12.97
CA THR A 260 -14.76 16.27 -13.35
C THR A 260 -15.32 15.04 -12.65
N THR A 261 -14.49 14.32 -11.88
CA THR A 261 -14.84 13.02 -11.31
C THR A 261 -14.88 13.06 -9.79
N THR A 262 -16.03 12.72 -9.21
CA THR A 262 -16.24 12.58 -7.76
C THR A 262 -16.35 11.11 -7.39
N ILE A 263 -15.55 10.65 -6.43
CA ILE A 263 -15.60 9.29 -5.90
C ILE A 263 -16.05 9.33 -4.43
N ILE A 264 -17.10 8.57 -4.12
CA ILE A 264 -17.67 8.42 -2.79
C ILE A 264 -17.49 6.96 -2.38
N SER A 265 -16.63 6.69 -1.40
CA SER A 265 -16.54 5.38 -0.75
C SER A 265 -17.19 5.43 0.63
N PHE A 266 -17.99 4.42 0.96
CA PHE A 266 -18.66 4.29 2.24
C PHE A 266 -18.45 2.88 2.79
N ARG A 267 -18.00 2.79 4.04
CA ARG A 267 -17.91 1.53 4.78
C ARG A 267 -19.09 1.37 5.71
N SER A 268 -19.88 0.32 5.50
CA SER A 268 -21.00 -0.02 6.37
C SER A 268 -20.53 -0.45 7.76
N MET A 269 -21.11 0.15 8.80
CA MET A 269 -20.79 -0.18 10.19
C MET A 269 -21.34 -1.55 10.64
N THR A 270 -22.35 -2.09 9.95
CA THR A 270 -23.04 -3.30 10.39
C THR A 270 -22.34 -4.59 9.97
N ASN A 271 -21.73 -4.58 8.78
CA ASN A 271 -21.10 -5.75 8.17
C ASN A 271 -19.68 -5.48 7.66
N GLY A 272 -19.20 -4.23 7.73
CA GLY A 272 -17.86 -3.85 7.31
C GLY A 272 -17.66 -3.75 5.79
N PHE A 273 -18.69 -4.01 4.98
CA PHE A 273 -18.60 -3.96 3.52
C PHE A 273 -18.60 -2.54 2.98
N TYR A 274 -17.94 -2.37 1.84
CA TYR A 274 -17.80 -1.12 1.11
C TYR A 274 -18.86 -0.98 0.02
N SER A 275 -19.35 0.24 -0.10
CA SER A 275 -20.10 0.77 -1.23
C SER A 275 -19.25 1.85 -1.87
N ILE A 276 -19.08 1.81 -3.18
CA ILE A 276 -18.30 2.82 -3.90
C ILE A 276 -19.10 3.34 -5.09
N THR A 277 -19.17 4.67 -5.20
CA THR A 277 -19.87 5.38 -6.26
C THR A 277 -18.89 6.34 -6.93
N LEU A 278 -18.79 6.28 -8.25
CA LEU A 278 -18.07 7.25 -9.06
C LEU A 278 -19.09 8.02 -9.89
N ILE A 279 -19.03 9.35 -9.87
CA ILE A 279 -19.85 10.24 -10.68
C ILE A 279 -18.90 11.13 -11.47
N SER A 280 -19.08 11.20 -12.78
CA SER A 280 -18.28 12.07 -13.64
C SER A 280 -19.16 12.86 -14.57
N HIS A 281 -18.98 14.18 -14.57
CA HIS A 281 -19.66 15.09 -15.50
C HIS A 281 -18.88 15.15 -16.81
N ILE A 282 -19.58 14.98 -17.93
CA ILE A 282 -19.02 14.97 -19.27
C ILE A 282 -19.75 16.02 -20.12
N GLU A 283 -19.01 17.06 -20.51
CA GLU A 283 -19.46 18.03 -21.51
C GLU A 283 -19.53 17.37 -22.91
N GLN A 284 -20.64 17.52 -23.63
CA GLN A 284 -20.71 17.16 -25.05
C GLN A 284 -19.92 18.18 -25.87
N ASN A 285 -18.62 17.97 -26.01
CA ASN A 285 -17.87 18.64 -27.05
C ASN A 285 -18.40 18.13 -28.41
N GLN A 286 -19.03 19.01 -29.20
CA GLN A 286 -19.33 18.78 -30.62
C GLN A 286 -18.03 18.50 -31.39
N SER A 287 -17.52 17.28 -31.31
CA SER A 287 -16.33 16.84 -32.04
C SER A 287 -16.75 16.43 -33.46
N SER A 288 -17.31 17.37 -34.21
CA SER A 288 -17.33 17.28 -35.66
C SER A 288 -15.88 17.35 -36.16
N THR A 289 -15.21 16.20 -36.19
CA THR A 289 -14.01 16.03 -36.99
C THR A 289 -14.44 16.16 -38.45
N MET A 290 -14.18 17.32 -39.03
CA MET A 290 -14.21 17.55 -40.47
C MET A 290 -13.19 16.61 -41.12
N ILE A 291 -13.62 15.40 -41.48
CA ILE A 291 -12.85 14.56 -42.40
C ILE A 291 -13.10 15.12 -43.80
N SER A 292 -12.18 15.94 -44.28
CA SER A 292 -12.07 16.28 -45.70
C SER A 292 -11.66 15.02 -46.47
N ASN A 293 -12.66 14.25 -46.90
CA ASN A 293 -12.44 13.15 -47.83
C ASN A 293 -12.02 13.70 -49.19
N ASN A 294 -10.71 13.65 -49.46
CA ASN A 294 -10.22 13.63 -50.82
C ASN A 294 -10.56 12.27 -51.42
N ASN A 295 -11.30 12.33 -52.53
CA ASN A 295 -11.74 11.20 -53.34
C ASN A 295 -10.62 10.18 -53.56
N ASN A 296 -10.92 8.90 -53.36
CA ASN A 296 -10.65 7.87 -54.35
C ASN A 296 -11.53 6.63 -54.12
N GLU A 297 -12.07 6.19 -55.24
CA GLU A 297 -13.15 5.24 -55.45
C GLU A 297 -12.65 3.78 -55.39
N LEU A 298 -13.31 2.91 -54.62
CA LEU A 298 -13.50 1.48 -54.97
C LEU A 298 -14.63 0.85 -54.12
N ASN A 299 -15.73 0.47 -54.78
CA ASN A 299 -16.81 -0.41 -54.29
C ASN A 299 -16.34 -1.90 -54.33
N PRO A 300 -17.06 -2.97 -53.88
CA PRO A 300 -18.47 -3.10 -53.46
C PRO A 300 -18.73 -4.00 -52.20
N SER A 301 -19.93 -4.12 -51.58
CA SER A 301 -21.04 -5.00 -52.01
C SER A 301 -22.24 -5.05 -51.01
N ARG A 302 -23.47 -4.87 -51.53
CA ARG A 302 -24.82 -5.39 -51.09
C ARG A 302 -25.30 -5.10 -49.63
N ALA A 303 -26.56 -4.73 -49.34
CA ALA A 303 -27.85 -4.87 -50.03
C ALA A 303 -28.83 -3.73 -49.66
N ARG A 304 -29.83 -3.55 -50.53
CA ARG A 304 -30.79 -2.43 -50.61
C ARG A 304 -32.17 -2.94 -50.19
N LEU A 305 -32.85 -2.23 -49.28
CA LEU A 305 -34.32 -2.21 -49.19
C LEU A 305 -34.75 -0.74 -49.26
N SER A 306 -35.40 -0.39 -50.37
CA SER A 306 -35.86 0.95 -50.69
C SER A 306 -37.38 0.99 -50.51
N LEU A 307 -37.87 1.86 -49.64
CA LEU A 307 -39.20 2.45 -49.80
C LEU A 307 -39.03 3.92 -50.17
N LYS A 308 -39.63 4.30 -51.30
CA LYS A 308 -39.39 5.53 -52.04
C LYS A 308 -40.42 6.58 -51.60
N SER A 309 -39.95 7.72 -51.10
CA SER A 309 -40.65 9.00 -51.29
C SER A 309 -39.61 10.07 -51.62
N GLN A 310 -39.69 10.58 -52.84
CA GLN A 310 -38.86 11.67 -53.34
C GLN A 310 -39.29 12.98 -52.69
N SER A 311 -38.36 13.61 -51.96
CA SER A 311 -38.15 15.06 -52.05
C SER A 311 -36.71 15.35 -51.63
N SER A 312 -35.94 15.83 -52.59
CA SER A 312 -34.52 16.17 -52.48
C SER A 312 -34.31 17.50 -51.77
N THR A 313 -33.76 17.48 -50.56
CA THR A 313 -32.80 18.50 -50.11
C THR A 313 -31.88 17.89 -49.03
N SER A 314 -30.58 17.83 -49.37
CA SER A 314 -29.40 17.40 -48.61
C SER A 314 -29.55 17.11 -47.10
N THR A 315 -29.66 15.83 -46.74
CA THR A 315 -29.32 15.35 -45.39
C THR A 315 -27.82 15.06 -45.35
N THR A 316 -27.06 15.87 -44.63
CA THR A 316 -25.67 15.59 -44.25
C THR A 316 -25.70 14.42 -43.27
N THR A 317 -25.39 13.20 -43.72
CA THR A 317 -25.21 12.05 -42.81
C THR A 317 -23.88 12.23 -42.09
N THR A 318 -23.89 12.92 -40.95
CA THR A 318 -22.80 12.85 -39.99
C THR A 318 -22.77 11.43 -39.44
N ASN A 319 -21.72 10.66 -39.77
CA ASN A 319 -21.43 9.41 -39.08
C ASN A 319 -21.01 9.77 -37.64
N GLN A 320 -21.98 9.93 -36.73
CA GLN A 320 -21.71 10.09 -35.31
C GLN A 320 -21.18 8.75 -34.77
N ILE A 321 -19.88 8.72 -34.52
CA ILE A 321 -19.19 7.60 -33.88
C ILE A 321 -19.62 7.60 -32.41
N ALA A 322 -20.20 6.49 -31.94
CA ALA A 322 -20.58 6.36 -30.54
C ALA A 322 -19.33 6.46 -29.63
N GLU A 323 -19.41 7.31 -28.60
CA GLU A 323 -18.37 7.41 -27.59
C GLU A 323 -18.49 6.25 -26.60
N HIS A 324 -17.35 5.62 -26.27
CA HIS A 324 -17.33 4.44 -25.41
C HIS A 324 -16.68 4.78 -24.07
N TYR A 325 -17.32 4.33 -23.00
CA TYR A 325 -16.86 4.52 -21.63
C TYR A 325 -16.75 3.17 -20.93
N GLU A 326 -15.72 3.02 -20.10
CA GLU A 326 -15.45 1.81 -19.34
C GLU A 326 -15.23 2.17 -17.87
N CYS A 327 -16.07 1.61 -17.00
CA CYS A 327 -15.91 1.70 -15.56
C CYS A 327 -15.22 0.44 -15.05
N ARG A 328 -14.04 0.62 -14.44
CA ARG A 328 -13.20 -0.46 -13.92
C ARG A 328 -13.20 -0.43 -12.40
N LEU A 329 -13.64 -1.54 -11.81
CA LEU A 329 -13.62 -1.79 -10.38
C LEU A 329 -12.50 -2.79 -10.07
N SER A 330 -11.67 -2.53 -9.08
CA SER A 330 -10.60 -3.44 -8.66
C SER A 330 -10.41 -3.45 -7.15
N ILE A 331 -9.80 -4.50 -6.62
CA ILE A 331 -9.43 -4.59 -5.20
C ILE A 331 -7.89 -4.55 -5.09
N PRO A 332 -7.31 -3.60 -4.33
CA PRO A 332 -5.86 -3.45 -4.20
C PRO A 332 -5.16 -4.74 -3.74
N ASN A 333 -3.96 -4.99 -4.28
CA ASN A 333 -3.16 -6.19 -3.98
C ASN A 333 -3.85 -7.52 -4.34
N THR A 334 -4.77 -7.50 -5.31
CA THR A 334 -5.41 -8.69 -5.88
C THR A 334 -5.39 -8.65 -7.40
N ASP A 335 -5.76 -9.76 -8.02
CA ASP A 335 -6.06 -9.90 -9.44
C ASP A 335 -7.56 -9.68 -9.76
N TYR A 336 -8.37 -9.33 -8.75
CA TYR A 336 -9.79 -9.08 -8.93
C TYR A 336 -10.02 -7.76 -9.66
N TYR A 337 -10.74 -7.83 -10.78
CA TYR A 337 -11.30 -6.68 -11.45
C TYR A 337 -12.64 -7.00 -12.10
N GLU A 338 -13.53 -6.01 -12.15
CA GLU A 338 -14.80 -6.08 -12.87
C GLU A 338 -14.96 -4.85 -13.74
N VAL A 339 -15.63 -4.99 -14.88
CA VAL A 339 -15.74 -3.95 -15.90
C VAL A 339 -17.17 -3.79 -16.36
N LYS A 340 -17.66 -2.55 -16.43
CA LYS A 340 -18.89 -2.16 -17.11
C LYS A 340 -18.58 -1.21 -18.24
N ARG A 341 -19.34 -1.31 -19.32
CA ARG A 341 -19.16 -0.52 -20.52
C ARG A 341 -20.46 0.12 -20.93
N LEU A 342 -20.37 1.36 -21.38
CA LEU A 342 -21.47 2.13 -21.93
C LEU A 342 -21.02 2.73 -23.26
N ALA A 343 -21.91 2.73 -24.24
CA ALA A 343 -21.73 3.46 -25.49
C ALA A 343 -22.83 4.52 -25.57
N ILE A 344 -22.45 5.77 -25.78
CA ILE A 344 -23.37 6.89 -25.94
C ILE A 344 -23.28 7.36 -27.39
N GLN A 345 -24.44 7.52 -28.02
CA GLN A 345 -24.55 8.04 -29.36
C GLN A 345 -25.46 9.26 -29.31
N ASP A 346 -24.98 10.40 -29.81
CA ASP A 346 -25.79 11.59 -29.99
C ASP A 346 -26.95 11.24 -30.93
N VAL A 347 -28.19 11.25 -30.43
CA VAL A 347 -29.38 11.18 -31.28
C VAL A 347 -29.98 12.58 -31.31
N ILE A 348 -29.67 13.34 -32.37
CA ILE A 348 -30.37 14.59 -32.66
C ILE A 348 -31.82 14.22 -33.04
N ILE A 349 -32.72 14.22 -32.06
CA ILE A 349 -34.16 14.05 -32.29
C ILE A 349 -34.70 15.41 -32.76
N GLY A 350 -34.68 15.63 -34.07
CA GLY A 350 -35.36 16.77 -34.68
C GLY A 350 -36.88 16.63 -34.52
N PHE A 351 -37.46 17.36 -33.57
CA PHE A 351 -38.91 17.56 -33.51
C PHE A 351 -39.37 18.34 -34.75
N ARG A 352 -40.17 17.67 -35.58
CA ARG A 352 -40.85 18.28 -36.72
C ARG A 352 -42.24 18.70 -36.27
N TRP A 353 -42.44 20.01 -36.14
CA TRP A 353 -43.76 20.65 -35.97
C TRP A 353 -44.66 20.41 -37.19
#